data_AF-A0A6G7KBX8-F1
#
_entry.id   AF-A0A6G7KBX8-F1
#
_cell.length_a   1.000
_cell.length_b   1.000
_cell.length_c   1.000
_cell.angle_alpha   90.00
_cell.angle_beta   90.00
_cell.angle_gamma   90.00
#
_symmetry.space_group_name_H-M   'P 1'
#
loop_
_entity.id
_entity.type
_entity.pdbx_description
1 polymer ?
#
loop_
_entity_poly.entity_id
_entity_poly.type
_entity_poly.pdbx_seq_one_letter_code
_entity_poly.pdbx_strand_id
1 'polypeptide(L)'
;MSRLLGVNTLVFNEELSEGTVQQLTYIKTIKELGFSFVEIRREFLRNLTEELLETKTEAERFQMPLYYSVPSVLFESREINPALTTYFEEARMMGAIQVKVTLGDYHDLQENHVESLAHLFKQYPDIQLSIENDQSIEGGSAKALSDFIFVAHSHQLPI
;
A
#
# COMPACT_ATOMS: atom_id res chain seq x y z
N MET A 1 -8.58 -24.40 -0.79
CA MET A 1 -8.39 -23.05 -1.38
C MET A 1 -7.02 -23.00 -2.01
N SER A 2 -6.89 -22.49 -3.23
CA SER A 2 -5.57 -22.15 -3.80
C SER A 2 -4.96 -21.04 -2.94
N ARG A 3 -3.66 -21.15 -2.61
CA ARG A 3 -2.94 -20.06 -1.93
C ARG A 3 -2.75 -18.91 -2.93
N LEU A 4 -3.03 -17.68 -2.50
CA LEU A 4 -2.67 -16.49 -3.25
C LEU A 4 -1.20 -16.19 -3.01
N LEU A 5 -0.43 -16.04 -4.08
CA LEU A 5 0.99 -15.71 -4.02
C LEU A 5 1.19 -14.33 -4.65
N GLY A 6 1.73 -13.40 -3.86
CA GLY A 6 2.10 -12.07 -4.34
C GLY A 6 3.58 -11.96 -4.61
N VAL A 7 3.97 -11.01 -5.45
CA VAL A 7 5.35 -10.57 -5.61
C VAL A 7 5.43 -9.06 -5.54
N ASN A 8 6.38 -8.55 -4.75
CA ASN A 8 6.74 -7.15 -4.74
C ASN A 8 7.75 -6.89 -5.87
N THR A 9 7.54 -5.84 -6.66
CA THR A 9 8.42 -5.46 -7.78
C THR A 9 9.86 -5.16 -7.36
N LEU A 10 10.15 -4.99 -6.07
CA LEU A 10 11.49 -4.91 -5.49
C LEU A 10 12.38 -6.11 -5.85
N VAL A 11 11.82 -7.25 -6.24
CA VAL A 11 12.64 -8.35 -6.79
C VAL A 11 13.42 -7.94 -8.05
N PHE A 12 13.01 -6.87 -8.74
CA PHE A 12 13.67 -6.27 -9.91
C PHE A 12 14.39 -4.95 -9.55
N ASN A 13 14.85 -4.80 -8.30
CA ASN A 13 15.39 -3.55 -7.77
C ASN A 13 16.56 -2.99 -8.60
N GLU A 14 17.41 -3.84 -9.16
CA GLU A 14 18.59 -3.41 -9.94
C GLU A 14 18.15 -2.52 -11.13
N GLU A 15 17.25 -3.03 -11.98
CA GLU A 15 16.80 -2.29 -13.16
C GLU A 15 15.87 -1.12 -12.79
N LEU A 16 15.01 -1.31 -11.78
CA LEU A 16 14.10 -0.26 -11.31
C LEU A 16 14.83 0.93 -10.70
N SER A 17 15.92 0.70 -9.97
CA SER A 17 16.73 1.76 -9.36
C SER A 17 17.48 2.59 -10.40
N GLU A 18 17.99 1.95 -11.46
CA GLU A 18 18.63 2.63 -12.60
C GLU A 18 17.63 3.48 -13.40
N GLY A 19 16.37 3.06 -13.42
CA GLY A 19 15.29 3.75 -14.11
C GLY A 19 15.25 3.58 -15.60
N THR A 20 15.87 2.50 -16.04
CA THR A 20 15.84 2.04 -17.43
C THR A 20 14.52 1.34 -17.78
N VAL A 21 13.75 0.92 -16.76
CA VAL A 21 12.48 0.21 -16.91
C VAL A 21 11.43 0.72 -15.94
N GLN A 22 10.16 0.60 -16.34
CA GLN A 22 8.99 0.87 -15.50
C GLN A 22 8.43 -0.44 -14.94
N GLN A 23 7.83 -0.37 -13.75
CA GLN A 23 7.29 -1.53 -13.04
C GLN A 23 6.23 -2.31 -13.83
N LEU A 24 5.40 -1.59 -14.61
CA LEU A 24 4.32 -2.18 -15.40
C LEU A 24 4.83 -3.23 -16.41
N THR A 25 6.08 -3.09 -16.88
CA THR A 25 6.67 -4.01 -17.87
C THR A 25 6.82 -5.44 -17.34
N TYR A 26 6.84 -5.62 -16.02
CA TYR A 26 6.96 -6.92 -15.37
C TYR A 26 5.60 -7.62 -15.14
N ILE A 27 4.46 -6.93 -15.27
CA ILE A 27 3.13 -7.48 -14.95
C ILE A 27 2.85 -8.77 -15.73
N LYS A 28 3.15 -8.78 -17.03
CA LYS A 28 3.00 -9.96 -17.88
C LYS A 28 3.84 -11.14 -17.36
N THR A 29 5.13 -10.91 -17.14
CA THR A 29 6.07 -11.95 -16.67
C THR A 29 5.63 -12.50 -15.33
N ILE A 30 5.23 -11.63 -14.39
CA ILE A 30 4.71 -12.02 -13.08
C ILE A 30 3.45 -12.90 -13.22
N LYS A 31 2.53 -12.56 -14.13
CA LYS A 31 1.35 -13.36 -14.42
C LYS A 31 1.72 -14.74 -14.97
N GLU A 32 2.64 -14.80 -15.93
CA GLU A 32 3.10 -16.04 -16.56
C GLU A 32 3.83 -16.97 -15.58
N LEU A 33 4.49 -16.40 -14.56
CA LEU A 33 5.11 -17.15 -13.45
C LEU A 33 4.09 -17.70 -12.45
N GLY A 34 2.80 -17.37 -12.59
CA GLY A 34 1.71 -17.91 -11.76
C GLY A 34 1.43 -17.14 -10.47
N PHE A 35 1.97 -15.93 -10.31
CA PHE A 35 1.61 -15.06 -9.18
C PHE A 35 0.15 -14.58 -9.32
N SER A 36 -0.50 -14.43 -8.18
CA SER A 36 -1.90 -14.05 -8.04
C SER A 36 -2.12 -12.54 -8.00
N PHE A 37 -1.12 -11.77 -7.56
CA PHE A 37 -1.13 -10.32 -7.52
C PHE A 37 0.30 -9.77 -7.56
N VAL A 38 0.44 -8.49 -7.90
CA VAL A 38 1.72 -7.77 -7.84
C VAL A 38 1.60 -6.59 -6.89
N GLU A 39 2.64 -6.35 -6.12
CA GLU A 39 2.78 -5.18 -5.27
C GLU A 39 3.74 -4.17 -5.93
N ILE A 40 3.17 -3.03 -6.35
CA ILE A 40 3.87 -1.90 -6.98
C ILE A 40 4.42 -1.00 -5.88
N ARG A 41 5.67 -0.54 -6.04
CA ARG A 41 6.33 0.36 -5.08
C ARG A 41 6.30 1.81 -5.57
N ARG A 42 5.83 2.72 -4.72
CA ARG A 42 5.65 4.14 -5.07
C ARG A 42 6.93 4.82 -5.54
N GLU A 43 8.06 4.55 -4.89
CA GLU A 43 9.35 5.22 -5.16
C GLU A 43 9.94 4.91 -6.55
N PHE A 44 9.45 3.87 -7.24
CA PHE A 44 9.85 3.55 -8.60
C PHE A 44 8.93 4.16 -9.67
N LEU A 45 7.85 4.85 -9.29
CA LEU A 45 7.00 5.62 -10.20
C LEU A 45 7.59 7.02 -10.36
N ARG A 46 8.08 7.36 -11.55
CA ARG A 46 8.78 8.63 -11.83
C ARG A 46 7.84 9.65 -12.48
N ASN A 47 7.13 9.25 -13.53
CA ASN A 47 6.04 10.05 -14.08
C ASN A 47 4.72 9.56 -13.48
N LEU A 48 4.49 9.93 -12.21
CA LEU A 48 3.46 9.36 -11.37
C LEU A 48 2.10 9.26 -12.07
N THR A 49 1.54 10.35 -12.58
CA THR A 49 0.21 10.34 -13.21
C THR A 49 0.12 9.42 -14.43
N GLU A 50 1.12 9.46 -15.31
CA GLU A 50 1.16 8.62 -16.52
C GLU A 50 1.33 7.15 -16.15
N GLU A 51 2.34 6.85 -15.33
CA GLU A 51 2.66 5.47 -14.94
C GLU A 51 1.53 4.81 -14.14
N LEU A 52 0.78 5.54 -13.31
CA LEU A 52 -0.39 4.98 -12.61
C LEU A 52 -1.46 4.50 -13.61
N LEU A 53 -1.76 5.30 -14.64
CA LEU A 53 -2.77 4.96 -15.66
C LEU A 53 -2.31 3.85 -16.60
N GLU A 54 -1.04 3.84 -16.98
CA GLU A 54 -0.44 2.78 -17.79
C GLU A 54 -0.38 1.46 -17.02
N THR A 55 0.02 1.51 -15.74
CA THR A 55 0.05 0.34 -14.84
C THR A 55 -1.35 -0.24 -14.69
N LYS A 56 -2.38 0.59 -14.52
CA LYS A 56 -3.78 0.15 -14.50
C LYS A 56 -4.14 -0.61 -15.79
N THR A 57 -3.85 -0.01 -16.93
CA THR A 57 -4.18 -0.58 -18.25
C THR A 57 -3.52 -1.96 -18.43
N GLU A 58 -2.26 -2.09 -18.04
CA GLU A 58 -1.52 -3.35 -18.16
C GLU A 58 -2.01 -4.41 -17.15
N ALA A 59 -2.35 -3.99 -15.93
CA ALA A 59 -2.94 -4.87 -14.92
C ALA A 59 -4.31 -5.42 -15.36
N GLU A 60 -5.16 -4.58 -15.93
CA GLU A 60 -6.47 -4.97 -16.48
C GLU A 60 -6.29 -5.97 -17.64
N ARG A 61 -5.33 -5.72 -18.54
CA ARG A 61 -5.01 -6.61 -19.66
C ARG A 61 -4.67 -8.04 -19.20
N PHE A 62 -3.95 -8.18 -18.09
CA PHE A 62 -3.53 -9.48 -17.55
C PHE A 62 -4.39 -9.99 -16.39
N GLN A 63 -5.48 -9.28 -16.06
CA GLN A 63 -6.32 -9.57 -14.90
C GLN A 63 -5.45 -9.78 -13.65
N MET A 64 -4.57 -8.82 -13.40
CA MET A 64 -3.61 -8.83 -12.30
C MET A 64 -4.06 -7.84 -11.22
N PRO A 65 -4.52 -8.31 -10.05
CA PRO A 65 -4.74 -7.43 -8.90
C PRO A 65 -3.45 -6.69 -8.51
N LEU A 66 -3.59 -5.40 -8.21
CA LEU A 66 -2.49 -4.53 -7.80
C LEU A 66 -2.59 -4.20 -6.32
N TYR A 67 -1.48 -4.37 -5.62
CA TYR A 67 -1.25 -3.84 -4.27
C TYR A 67 -0.27 -2.67 -4.40
N TYR A 68 -0.42 -1.66 -3.54
CA TYR A 68 0.41 -0.46 -3.58
C TYR A 68 1.20 -0.32 -2.29
N SER A 69 2.52 -0.51 -2.37
CA SER A 69 3.44 -0.32 -1.25
C SER A 69 4.04 1.08 -1.30
N VAL A 70 3.86 1.81 -0.22
CA VAL A 70 4.31 3.19 -0.10
C VAL A 70 5.35 3.25 1.03
N PRO A 71 6.57 3.75 0.77
CA PRO A 71 7.60 3.91 1.80
C PRO A 71 7.28 5.15 2.65
N SER A 72 6.18 5.06 3.39
CA SER A 72 5.62 6.10 4.24
C SER A 72 4.98 5.48 5.47
N VAL A 73 4.57 6.34 6.39
CA VAL A 73 4.03 5.97 7.70
C VAL A 73 2.55 6.33 7.80
N LEU A 74 1.80 5.59 8.60
CA LEU A 74 0.44 5.95 9.00
C LEU A 74 0.44 7.15 9.96
N PHE A 75 1.29 7.12 10.99
CA PHE A 75 1.43 8.20 11.97
C PHE A 75 2.75 8.97 11.78
N GLU A 76 2.65 10.27 11.54
CA GLU A 76 3.78 11.21 11.45
C GLU A 76 3.62 12.25 12.56
N SER A 77 4.62 12.37 13.44
CA SER A 77 4.55 13.27 14.60
C SER A 77 3.29 13.03 15.45
N ARG A 78 2.91 11.76 15.63
CA ARG A 78 1.72 11.28 16.37
C ARG A 78 0.36 11.59 15.75
N GLU A 79 0.31 12.25 14.61
CA GLU A 79 -0.92 12.54 13.87
C GLU A 79 -1.02 11.65 12.63
N ILE A 80 -2.23 11.51 12.09
CA ILE A 80 -2.42 10.82 10.79
C ILE A 80 -1.62 11.57 9.72
N ASN A 81 -0.78 10.84 8.99
CA ASN A 81 0.04 11.40 7.93
C ASN A 81 -0.84 12.13 6.90
N PRO A 82 -0.63 13.45 6.67
CA PRO A 82 -1.46 14.23 5.77
C PRO A 82 -1.36 13.78 4.31
N ALA A 83 -0.30 13.06 3.93
CA ALA A 83 -0.13 12.48 2.60
C ALA A 83 -0.96 11.20 2.39
N LEU A 84 -1.57 10.63 3.43
CA LEU A 84 -2.28 9.35 3.34
C LEU A 84 -3.40 9.39 2.28
N THR A 85 -4.19 10.47 2.24
CA THR A 85 -5.25 10.67 1.23
C THR A 85 -4.69 10.67 -0.20
N THR A 86 -3.49 11.21 -0.40
CA THR A 86 -2.80 11.20 -1.69
C THR A 86 -2.48 9.77 -2.12
N TYR A 87 -2.01 8.92 -1.22
CA TYR A 87 -1.69 7.53 -1.54
C TYR A 87 -2.92 6.70 -1.89
N PHE A 88 -4.06 6.97 -1.25
CA PHE A 88 -5.34 6.36 -1.59
C PHE A 88 -5.84 6.82 -2.97
N GLU A 89 -5.67 8.10 -3.29
CA GLU A 89 -5.99 8.62 -4.62
C GLU A 89 -5.10 8.00 -5.70
N GLU A 90 -3.80 7.89 -5.46
CA GLU A 90 -2.85 7.21 -6.35
C GLU A 90 -3.26 5.73 -6.56
N ALA A 91 -3.57 5.01 -5.48
CA ALA A 91 -4.05 3.63 -5.56
C ALA A 91 -5.35 3.53 -6.37
N ARG A 92 -6.31 4.44 -6.16
CA ARG A 92 -7.55 4.51 -6.94
C ARG A 92 -7.28 4.75 -8.43
N MET A 93 -6.38 5.67 -8.76
CA MET A 93 -5.99 5.94 -10.16
C MET A 93 -5.35 4.73 -10.83
N MET A 94 -4.50 4.01 -10.10
CA MET A 94 -3.83 2.79 -10.58
C MET A 94 -4.74 1.55 -10.58
N GLY A 95 -5.89 1.60 -9.91
CA GLY A 95 -6.76 0.43 -9.74
C GLY A 95 -6.21 -0.59 -8.73
N ALA A 96 -5.37 -0.15 -7.80
CA ALA A 96 -4.93 -0.98 -6.68
C ALA A 96 -6.03 -1.11 -5.61
N ILE A 97 -6.09 -2.29 -5.01
CA ILE A 97 -7.09 -2.64 -3.99
C ILE A 97 -6.53 -2.61 -2.57
N GLN A 98 -5.24 -2.31 -2.43
CA GLN A 98 -4.58 -2.21 -1.14
C GLN A 98 -3.53 -1.09 -1.18
N VAL A 99 -3.48 -0.30 -0.11
CA VAL A 99 -2.37 0.60 0.24
C VAL A 99 -1.66 0.01 1.44
N LYS A 100 -0.34 -0.08 1.37
CA LYS A 100 0.51 -0.58 2.45
C LYS A 100 1.52 0.47 2.87
N VAL A 101 1.57 0.75 4.16
CA VAL A 101 2.47 1.70 4.83
C VAL A 101 3.01 1.07 6.11
N THR A 102 3.98 1.68 6.77
CA THR A 102 4.40 1.28 8.12
C THR A 102 3.63 2.05 9.19
N LEU A 103 3.71 1.64 10.45
CA LEU A 103 2.92 2.25 11.53
C LEU A 103 3.35 3.69 11.86
N GLY A 104 4.66 3.95 11.90
CA GLY A 104 5.21 5.27 12.25
C GLY A 104 5.22 5.58 13.75
N ASP A 105 5.16 6.88 14.08
CA ASP A 105 5.18 7.42 15.45
C ASP A 105 3.80 7.29 16.11
N TYR A 106 3.36 6.04 16.29
CA TYR A 106 2.11 5.70 16.95
C TYR A 106 2.30 5.62 18.47
N HIS A 107 1.38 6.25 19.20
CA HIS A 107 1.30 6.15 20.65
C HIS A 107 -0.08 5.67 21.09
N ASP A 108 -1.13 6.38 20.67
CA ASP A 108 -2.52 6.04 20.93
C ASP A 108 -3.45 6.52 19.80
N LEU A 109 -4.65 5.95 19.75
CA LEU A 109 -5.66 6.27 18.75
C LEU A 109 -6.71 7.21 19.36
N GLN A 110 -6.53 8.51 19.13
CA GLN A 110 -7.45 9.56 19.57
C GLN A 110 -8.72 9.60 18.71
N GLU A 111 -9.78 10.23 19.22
CA GLU A 111 -11.07 10.35 18.51
C GLU A 111 -10.93 11.04 17.14
N ASN A 112 -10.12 12.09 17.04
CA ASN A 112 -9.83 12.76 15.77
C ASN A 112 -9.10 11.85 14.75
N HIS A 113 -8.26 10.92 15.22
CA HIS A 113 -7.62 9.92 14.36
C HIS A 113 -8.66 8.95 13.81
N VAL A 114 -9.56 8.45 14.67
CA VAL A 114 -10.63 7.54 14.29
C VAL A 114 -11.56 8.19 13.26
N GLU A 115 -12.00 9.42 13.50
CA GLU A 115 -12.86 10.15 12.58
C GLU A 115 -12.21 10.36 11.22
N SER A 116 -10.93 10.76 11.22
CA SER A 116 -10.16 11.00 10.00
C SER A 116 -9.98 9.73 9.17
N LEU A 117 -9.64 8.61 9.82
CA LEU A 117 -9.53 7.30 9.16
C LEU A 117 -10.87 6.78 8.68
N ALA A 118 -11.93 6.89 9.49
CA ALA A 118 -13.27 6.49 9.09
C ALA A 118 -13.78 7.30 7.87
N HIS A 119 -13.45 8.59 7.79
CA HIS A 119 -13.74 9.42 6.63
C HIS A 119 -12.98 8.93 5.39
N LEU A 120 -11.68 8.66 5.52
CA LEU A 120 -10.85 8.14 4.44
C LEU A 120 -11.39 6.81 3.89
N PHE A 121 -11.72 5.85 4.75
CA PHE A 121 -12.27 4.56 4.32
C PHE A 121 -13.64 4.66 3.67
N LYS A 122 -14.47 5.62 4.10
CA LYS A 122 -15.74 5.91 3.41
C LYS A 122 -15.53 6.52 2.02
N GLN A 123 -14.48 7.32 1.84
CA GLN A 123 -14.12 7.91 0.55
C GLN A 123 -13.55 6.86 -0.42
N TYR A 124 -12.84 5.85 0.10
CA TYR A 124 -12.20 4.80 -0.68
C TYR A 124 -12.59 3.39 -0.21
N PRO A 125 -13.86 2.99 -0.35
CA PRO A 125 -14.39 1.74 0.24
C PRO A 125 -13.78 0.46 -0.36
N ASP A 126 -13.21 0.55 -1.56
CA ASP A 126 -12.64 -0.59 -2.30
C ASP A 126 -11.12 -0.75 -2.07
N ILE A 127 -10.51 0.10 -1.23
CA ILE A 127 -9.07 0.10 -0.97
C ILE A 127 -8.83 -0.25 0.50
N GLN A 128 -8.17 -1.37 0.74
CA GLN A 128 -7.75 -1.78 2.09
C GLN A 128 -6.47 -1.06 2.49
N LEU A 129 -6.40 -0.55 3.73
CA LEU A 129 -5.13 -0.17 4.35
C LEU A 129 -4.51 -1.41 5.01
N SER A 130 -3.22 -1.62 4.80
CA SER A 130 -2.44 -2.63 5.53
C SER A 130 -1.22 -1.98 6.14
N ILE A 131 -0.84 -2.47 7.33
CA ILE A 131 0.33 -1.97 8.06
C ILE A 131 1.40 -3.05 8.03
N GLU A 132 2.56 -2.72 7.47
CA GLU A 132 3.72 -3.60 7.49
C GLU A 132 4.62 -3.31 8.69
N ASN A 133 5.22 -4.37 9.22
CA ASN A 133 6.24 -4.23 10.24
C ASN A 133 7.52 -3.66 9.62
N ASP A 134 8.19 -2.77 10.33
CA ASP A 134 9.50 -2.23 9.94
C ASP A 134 10.56 -2.50 11.02
N GLN A 135 11.73 -1.89 10.88
CA GLN A 135 12.84 -2.05 11.82
C GLN A 135 12.81 -1.03 12.98
N SER A 136 11.79 -0.17 13.06
CA SER A 136 11.67 0.84 14.12
C SER A 136 11.24 0.20 15.44
N ILE A 137 11.74 0.74 16.55
CA ILE A 137 11.38 0.28 17.90
C ILE A 137 9.95 0.71 18.24
N GLU A 138 9.56 1.91 17.82
CA GLU A 138 8.31 2.56 18.21
C GLU A 138 7.10 1.98 17.45
N GLY A 139 7.25 1.68 16.16
CA GLY A 139 6.16 1.21 15.31
C GLY A 139 6.38 -0.14 14.62
N GLY A 140 7.58 -0.74 14.69
CA GLY A 140 7.94 -1.91 13.88
C GLY A 140 7.74 -3.27 14.54
N SER A 141 7.52 -3.32 15.86
CA SER A 141 7.38 -4.59 16.57
C SER A 141 6.03 -5.27 16.29
N ALA A 142 6.00 -6.60 16.21
CA ALA A 142 4.76 -7.37 16.06
C ALA A 142 3.73 -7.07 17.16
N LYS A 143 4.21 -6.73 18.37
CA LYS A 143 3.35 -6.31 19.48
C LYS A 143 2.70 -4.96 19.19
N ALA A 144 3.47 -3.95 18.77
CA ALA A 144 2.95 -2.62 18.46
C ALA A 144 1.87 -2.69 17.36
N LEU A 145 2.13 -3.45 16.29
CA LEU A 145 1.13 -3.66 15.23
C LEU A 145 -0.12 -4.36 15.75
N SER A 146 0.05 -5.43 16.53
CA SER A 146 -1.09 -6.18 17.08
C SER A 146 -1.95 -5.33 18.03
N ASP A 147 -1.32 -4.50 18.86
CA ASP A 147 -2.02 -3.59 19.77
C ASP A 147 -2.80 -2.54 18.97
N PHE A 148 -2.16 -1.93 17.97
CA PHE A 148 -2.80 -0.95 17.08
C PHE A 148 -4.00 -1.56 16.35
N ILE A 149 -3.84 -2.73 15.72
CA ILE A 149 -4.93 -3.42 14.99
C ILE A 149 -6.10 -3.73 15.92
N PHE A 150 -5.82 -4.22 17.14
CA PHE A 150 -6.87 -4.48 18.13
C PHE A 150 -7.66 -3.22 18.49
N VAL A 151 -6.97 -2.10 18.74
CA VAL A 151 -7.61 -0.81 19.04
C VAL A 151 -8.40 -0.31 17.82
N ALA A 152 -7.82 -0.34 16.62
CA ALA A 152 -8.50 0.08 15.39
C ALA A 152 -9.79 -0.72 15.15
N HIS A 153 -9.78 -2.04 15.36
CA HIS A 153 -10.96 -2.90 15.25
C HIS A 153 -12.03 -2.59 16.29
N SER A 154 -11.64 -2.23 17.53
CA SER A 154 -12.59 -1.80 18.56
C SER A 154 -13.36 -0.53 18.16
N HIS A 155 -12.76 0.29 17.29
CA HIS A 155 -13.37 1.47 16.67
C HIS A 155 -14.01 1.18 15.30
N GLN A 156 -14.12 -0.09 14.89
CA GLN A 156 -14.70 -0.53 13.60
C GLN A 156 -13.96 0.02 12.36
N LEU A 157 -12.66 0.31 12.48
CA LEU A 157 -11.84 0.68 11.33
C LEU A 157 -11.41 -0.58 10.55
N PRO A 158 -11.60 -0.62 9.22
CA PRO A 158 -11.26 -1.76 8.36
C PRO A 158 -9.77 -1.80 7.99
N ILE A 159 -8.91 -1.99 9.00
CA ILE A 159 -7.45 -2.12 8.84
C ILE A 159 -7.03 -3.58 9.09
#